data_AF-U1Q3B2-F1
#
_entry.id   AF-U1Q3B2-F1
#
_cell.length_a   1.000
_cell.length_b   1.000
_cell.length_c   1.000
_cell.angle_alpha   90.00
_cell.angle_beta   90.00
_cell.angle_gamma   90.00
#
_symmetry.space_group_name_H-M   'P 1'
#
loop_
_entity.id
_entity.type
_entity.pdbx_description
1 polymer ?
#
loop_
_entity_poly.entity_id
_entity_poly.type
_entity_poly.pdbx_seq_one_letter_code
_entity_poly.pdbx_strand_id
1 'polypeptide(L)' 'MGLPEWPLLTEVLNAGTDDQVFQALLLVGPVVIALIVLLGRSPITTAIAAGYLGVLVANTLRNGLQ' A
#
# COMPACT_ATOMS: atom_id res chain seq x y z
N MET A 1 -0.86 30.07 -5.20
CA MET A 1 -2.24 30.08 -4.66
C MET A 1 -2.34 28.84 -3.79
N GLY A 2 -2.33 29.00 -2.46
CA GLY A 2 -2.30 27.88 -1.52
C GLY A 2 -3.63 27.14 -1.54
N LEU A 3 -3.58 25.81 -1.68
CA LEU A 3 -4.74 24.97 -1.38
C LEU A 3 -5.09 25.19 0.09
N PRO A 4 -6.38 25.26 0.47
CA PRO A 4 -6.76 25.36 1.87
C PRO A 4 -6.18 24.16 2.63
N GLU A 5 -5.22 24.43 3.52
CA GLU A 5 -4.55 23.43 4.34
C GLU A 5 -5.55 22.91 5.36
N TRP A 6 -6.26 21.85 4.97
CA TRP A 6 -7.23 21.21 5.84
C TRP A 6 -6.45 20.35 6.84
N PRO A 7 -6.47 20.66 8.15
CA PRO A 7 -5.54 20.06 9.11
C PRO A 7 -5.59 18.53 9.11
N LEU A 8 -6.78 17.94 8.94
CA LEU A 8 -6.93 16.49 8.84
C LEU A 8 -6.31 15.88 7.56
N LEU A 9 -6.38 16.57 6.42
CA LEU A 9 -5.74 16.11 5.18
C LEU A 9 -4.24 16.25 5.27
N THR A 10 -3.75 17.35 5.84
CA THR A 10 -2.32 17.56 6.09
C THR A 10 -1.77 16.51 7.05
N GLU A 11 -2.50 16.16 8.11
CA GLU A 11 -2.11 15.09 9.05
C GLU A 11 -2.07 13.73 8.34
N VAL A 12 -3.06 13.41 7.50
CA VAL A 12 -3.09 12.13 6.75
C VAL A 12 -2.00 12.06 5.69
N LEU A 13 -1.69 13.17 5.01
CA LEU A 13 -0.61 13.25 4.01
C LEU A 13 0.77 13.17 4.67
N ASN A 14 0.94 13.78 5.84
CA ASN A 14 2.19 13.75 6.60
C ASN A 14 2.33 12.52 7.50
N ALA A 15 1.25 11.76 7.73
CA ALA A 15 1.27 10.48 8.44
C ALA A 15 1.91 9.35 7.62
N GLY A 16 2.31 9.62 6.37
CA GLY A 16 3.05 8.67 5.55
C GLY A 16 4.37 8.28 6.21
N THR A 17 4.60 6.98 6.38
CA THR A 17 5.88 6.47 6.88
C THR A 17 7.00 6.86 5.91
N ASP A 18 8.15 7.35 6.43
CA ASP A 18 9.40 7.58 5.68
C ASP A 18 10.03 6.26 5.15
N ASP A 19 9.33 5.13 5.30
CA ASP A 19 9.76 3.84 4.81
C ASP A 19 9.46 3.70 3.32
N GLN A 20 10.54 3.83 2.54
CA GLN A 20 10.55 3.64 1.10
C GLN A 20 9.99 2.27 0.68
N VAL A 21 10.16 1.21 1.48
CA VAL A 21 9.62 -0.13 1.20
C VAL A 21 8.11 -0.13 1.29
N PHE A 22 7.55 0.45 2.36
CA PHE A 22 6.11 0.59 2.53
C PHE A 22 5.49 1.40 1.38
N GLN A 23 6.11 2.53 1.02
CA GLN A 23 5.63 3.36 -0.09
C GLN A 23 5.66 2.61 -1.43
N ALA A 24 6.71 1.85 -1.71
CA ALA A 24 6.79 1.02 -2.91
C ALA A 24 5.73 -0.09 -2.91
N LEU A 25 5.50 -0.75 -1.77
CA LEU A 25 4.44 -1.76 -1.62
C LEU A 25 3.06 -1.15 -1.89
N LEU A 26 2.76 0.05 -1.38
CA LEU A 26 1.50 0.73 -1.67
C LEU A 26 1.31 0.98 -3.17
N LEU A 27 2.37 1.33 -3.91
CA LEU A 27 2.31 1.51 -5.36
C LEU A 27 2.12 0.17 -6.11
N VAL A 28 2.65 -0.93 -5.59
CA VAL A 28 2.45 -2.28 -6.13
C VAL A 28 0.99 -2.75 -5.95
N GLY A 29 0.28 -2.27 -4.92
CA GLY A 29 -1.13 -2.61 -4.68
C GLY A 29 -2.04 -2.40 -5.91
N PRO A 30 -2.10 -1.20 -6.51
CA PRO A 30 -2.81 -0.94 -7.75
C PRO A 30 -2.40 -1.84 -8.92
N VAL A 31 -1.11 -2.19 -9.03
CA VAL A 31 -0.60 -3.10 -10.07
C VAL A 31 -1.14 -4.51 -9.87
N VAL A 32 -1.16 -5.01 -8.63
CA VAL A 32 -1.75 -6.31 -8.29
C VAL A 32 -3.25 -6.32 -8.61
N ILE A 33 -3.98 -5.24 -8.30
CA ILE A 33 -5.40 -5.11 -8.64
C ILE A 33 -5.58 -5.15 -10.16
N ALA A 34 -4.79 -4.37 -10.93
CA ALA A 34 -4.86 -4.36 -12.38
C ALA A 34 -4.60 -5.76 -12.97
N LEU A 35 -3.61 -6.49 -12.43
CA LEU A 35 -3.32 -7.88 -12.81
C LEU A 35 -4.52 -8.80 -12.54
N ILE A 36 -5.18 -8.69 -11.39
CA ILE A 36 -6.37 -9.49 -11.06
C ILE A 36 -7.54 -9.15 -12.00
N VAL A 37 -7.72 -7.87 -12.33
CA VAL A 37 -8.76 -7.43 -13.26
C VAL A 37 -8.51 -7.99 -14.67
N LEU A 38 -7.26 -7.96 -15.14
CA LEU A 38 -6.87 -8.41 -16.48
C LEU A 38 -6.90 -9.94 -16.63
N LEU A 39 -6.32 -10.66 -15.67
CA LEU A 39 -6.17 -12.13 -15.74
C LEU A 39 -7.37 -12.85 -15.11
N GLY A 40 -8.25 -12.11 -14.43
CA GLY A 40 -9.33 -12.66 -13.62
C GLY A 40 -8.85 -13.22 -12.29
N ARG A 41 -9.83 -13.54 -11.44
CA ARG A 41 -9.58 -14.23 -10.16
C ARG A 41 -9.29 -15.70 -10.42
N SER A 42 -8.06 -16.12 -10.12
CA SER A 42 -7.59 -17.50 -10.22
C SER A 42 -6.78 -17.86 -8.96
N PRO A 43 -6.47 -19.15 -8.73
CA PRO A 43 -5.60 -19.54 -7.63
C PRO A 43 -4.24 -18.84 -7.66
N ILE A 44 -3.69 -18.62 -8.87
CA ILE A 44 -2.42 -17.91 -9.06
C ILE A 44 -2.54 -16.45 -8.64
N THR A 45 -3.53 -15.71 -9.15
CA THR A 45 -3.70 -14.29 -8.79
C THR A 45 -4.08 -14.11 -7.33
N THR A 46 -4.78 -15.09 -6.74
CA THR A 46 -5.06 -15.14 -5.29
C THR A 46 -3.78 -15.34 -4.47
N ALA A 47 -2.88 -16.23 -4.89
CA ALA A 47 -1.60 -16.43 -4.21
C ALA A 47 -0.70 -15.19 -4.31
N ILE A 48 -0.67 -14.52 -5.46
CA ILE A 48 0.06 -13.25 -5.64
C ILE A 48 -0.50 -12.18 -4.69
N ALA A 49 -1.82 -12.03 -4.63
CA ALA A 49 -2.46 -11.07 -3.74
C ALA A 49 -2.18 -11.38 -2.26
N ALA A 50 -2.25 -12.65 -1.86
CA ALA A 50 -1.95 -13.08 -0.50
C ALA A 50 -0.49 -12.81 -0.12
N GLY A 51 0.46 -13.11 -1.03
CA GLY A 51 1.88 -12.82 -0.83
C GLY A 51 2.15 -11.32 -0.67
N TYR A 52 1.58 -10.50 -1.56
CA TYR A 52 1.63 -9.05 -1.46
C TYR A 52 1.13 -8.53 -0.10
N LEU A 53 -0.07 -8.98 0.31
CA LEU A 53 -0.65 -8.58 1.60
C LEU A 53 0.21 -9.04 2.78
N GLY A 54 0.78 -10.25 2.71
CA GLY A 54 1.67 -10.77 3.74
C GLY A 54 2.91 -9.89 3.93
N VAL A 55 3.55 -9.47 2.83
CA VAL A 55 4.72 -8.58 2.88
C VAL A 55 4.33 -7.19 3.41
N LEU A 56 3.21 -6.64 2.93
CA LEU A 56 2.70 -5.34 3.41
C LEU A 56 2.45 -5.35 4.92
N VAL A 57 1.74 -6.37 5.42
CA VAL A 57 1.44 -6.53 6.84
C VAL A 57 2.71 -6.73 7.66
N ALA A 58 3.61 -7.61 7.21
CA ALA A 58 4.87 -7.87 7.92
C ALA A 58 5.74 -6.60 8.02
N ASN A 59 5.86 -5.84 6.94
CA ASN A 59 6.62 -4.60 6.92
C ASN A 59 5.98 -3.53 7.81
N THR A 60 4.65 -3.38 7.73
CA THR A 60 3.88 -2.46 8.58
C THR A 60 4.05 -2.81 10.07
N LEU A 61 3.95 -4.09 10.41
CA LEU A 61 4.08 -4.56 11.78
C LEU A 61 5.51 -4.37 12.31
N ARG A 62 6.52 -4.67 11.48
CA ARG A 62 7.93 -4.45 11.83
C ARG A 62 8.21 -2.98 12.15
N ASN A 63 7.71 -2.06 11.33
CA ASN A 63 7.95 -0.64 11.52
C ASN A 63 7.08 -0.02 12.61
N GLY A 64 5.86 -0.54 12.82
CA GLY A 64 4.97 -0.07 13.89
C GLY A 64 5.37 -0.56 15.29
N LEU A 65 6.23 -1.57 15.39
CA LEU A 65 6.82 -2.06 16.64
C LEU A 65 8.17 -1.40 16.97
N GLN A 66 8.74 -0.60 16.06
CA GLN A 66 9.98 0.15 16.25
C GLN A 66 9.69 1.60 16.67
#